data_AF-A0A6J4SVB5-F1
#
_entry.id   AF-A0A6J4SVB5-F1
#
_cell.length_a   1.000
_cell.length_b   1.000
_cell.length_c   1.000
_cell.angle_alpha   90.00
_cell.angle_beta   90.00
_cell.angle_gamma   90.00
#
_symmetry.space_group_name_H-M   'P 1'
#
loop_
_entity.id
_entity.type
_entity.pdbx_description
1 polymer ?
#
loop_
_entity_poly.entity_id
_entity_poly.type
_entity_poly.pdbx_seq_one_letter_code
_entity_poly.pdbx_strand_id
1 'polypeptide(L)'
;MSILRRVFGGRTRERPEPNPDDIARVDVARMVATARARGDERTEPEVVAALMLGADLTADRHRDPDMQVRGAAAFEACRRWLVDRVGEDEAARLLTESKGPVDERGRASRPR
;
A
#
# COMPACT_ATOMS: atom_id res chain seq x y z
N MET A 1 4.79 3.36 -19.62
CA MET A 1 4.35 4.36 -18.60
C MET A 1 3.23 3.71 -17.79
N SER A 2 3.46 3.40 -16.51
CA SER A 2 2.48 2.63 -15.70
C SER A 2 1.28 3.47 -15.28
N ILE A 3 0.07 2.93 -15.43
CA ILE A 3 -1.22 3.55 -15.02
C ILE A 3 -1.20 3.93 -13.54
N LEU A 4 -0.52 3.12 -12.70
CA LEU A 4 -0.33 3.39 -11.28
C LEU A 4 0.38 4.72 -11.03
N ARG A 5 1.38 5.07 -11.86
CA ARG A 5 2.10 6.34 -11.74
C ARG A 5 1.19 7.54 -12.06
N ARG A 6 0.13 7.36 -12.87
CA ARG A 6 -0.89 8.39 -13.10
C ARG A 6 -1.82 8.55 -11.90
N VAL A 7 -2.21 7.45 -11.24
CA VAL A 7 -3.02 7.48 -10.01
C VAL A 7 -2.30 8.22 -8.88
N PHE A 8 -0.99 8.06 -8.76
CA PHE A 8 -0.19 8.65 -7.67
C PHE A 8 0.65 9.88 -8.07
N GLY A 9 0.63 10.30 -9.34
CA GLY A 9 1.64 11.18 -9.96
C GLY A 9 1.50 12.70 -9.75
N GLY A 10 0.57 13.17 -8.92
CA GLY A 10 0.28 14.60 -8.75
C GLY A 10 0.93 15.29 -7.54
N ARG A 11 1.86 14.63 -6.84
CA ARG A 11 2.33 15.09 -5.51
C ARG A 11 3.55 16.02 -5.59
N THR A 12 3.51 17.09 -4.78
CA THR A 12 4.48 18.19 -4.72
C THR A 12 5.74 17.89 -3.90
N ARG A 13 5.79 16.76 -3.18
CA ARG A 13 6.96 16.30 -2.42
C ARG A 13 7.63 15.13 -3.13
N GLU A 14 8.95 15.19 -3.20
CA GLU A 14 9.80 14.09 -3.66
C GLU A 14 9.67 12.94 -2.66
N ARG A 15 9.19 11.80 -3.14
CA ARG A 15 8.91 10.62 -2.31
C ARG A 15 10.25 9.98 -1.91
N PRO A 16 10.44 9.54 -0.66
CA PRO A 16 11.64 8.79 -0.32
C PRO A 16 11.71 7.52 -1.17
N GLU A 17 12.85 7.30 -1.83
CA GLU A 17 13.10 6.10 -2.61
C GLU A 17 13.69 5.02 -1.69
N PRO A 18 12.94 3.94 -1.40
CA PRO A 18 13.44 2.88 -0.54
C PRO A 18 14.51 2.07 -1.27
N ASN A 19 15.56 1.65 -0.57
CA ASN A 19 16.55 0.77 -1.16
C ASN A 19 15.96 -0.67 -1.33
N PRO A 20 16.58 -1.53 -2.15
CA PRO A 20 16.11 -2.89 -2.36
C PRO A 20 16.01 -3.74 -1.08
N ASP A 21 16.91 -3.54 -0.12
CA ASP A 21 16.91 -4.29 1.14
C ASP A 21 15.72 -3.93 2.02
N ASP A 22 15.30 -2.67 2.04
CA ASP A 22 14.13 -2.20 2.76
C ASP A 22 12.85 -2.78 2.17
N ILE A 23 12.77 -2.91 0.84
CA ILE A 23 11.66 -3.58 0.16
C ILE A 23 11.64 -5.07 0.51
N ALA A 24 12.80 -5.74 0.48
CA ALA A 24 12.92 -7.17 0.77
C ALA A 24 12.56 -7.53 2.23
N ARG A 25 12.68 -6.59 3.17
CA ARG A 25 12.28 -6.77 4.57
C ARG A 25 10.76 -6.68 4.79
N VAL A 26 9.99 -6.22 3.81
CA VAL A 26 8.54 -6.09 3.96
C VAL A 26 7.87 -7.46 3.80
N ASP A 27 7.27 -7.93 4.89
CA ASP A 27 6.48 -9.15 4.91
C ASP A 27 4.99 -8.85 4.62
N VAL A 28 4.62 -8.88 3.34
CA VAL A 28 3.24 -8.63 2.87
C VAL A 28 2.28 -9.67 3.44
N ALA A 29 2.69 -10.93 3.57
CA ALA A 29 1.84 -11.99 4.11
C ALA A 29 1.47 -11.70 5.58
N ARG A 30 2.44 -11.27 6.39
CA ARG A 30 2.18 -10.85 7.78
C ARG A 30 1.32 -9.61 7.87
N MET A 31 1.47 -8.65 6.95
CA MET A 31 0.59 -7.47 6.89
C MET A 31 -0.86 -7.88 6.60
N VAL A 32 -1.09 -8.80 5.66
CA VAL A 32 -2.41 -9.38 5.37
C VAL A 32 -2.97 -10.10 6.60
N ALA A 33 -2.18 -10.96 7.25
CA ALA A 33 -2.61 -11.66 8.46
C ALA A 33 -3.00 -10.69 9.60
N THR A 34 -2.29 -9.56 9.74
CA THR A 34 -2.63 -8.51 10.69
C THR A 34 -3.96 -7.84 10.34
N ALA A 35 -4.22 -7.57 9.05
CA ALA A 35 -5.51 -7.02 8.61
C ALA A 35 -6.66 -8.00 8.89
N ARG A 36 -6.45 -9.30 8.67
CA ARG A 36 -7.43 -10.35 9.03
C ARG A 36 -7.73 -10.36 10.52
N ALA A 37 -6.71 -10.29 11.37
CA ALA A 37 -6.88 -10.24 12.81
C ALA A 37 -7.67 -9.00 13.28
N ARG A 38 -7.67 -7.92 12.49
CA ARG A 38 -8.48 -6.71 12.71
C ARG A 38 -9.91 -6.80 12.16
N GLY A 39 -10.29 -7.94 11.59
CA GLY A 39 -11.63 -8.17 11.04
C GLY A 39 -11.78 -7.79 9.57
N ASP A 40 -10.69 -7.69 8.80
CA ASP A 40 -10.81 -7.46 7.36
C ASP A 40 -11.29 -8.73 6.64
N GLU A 41 -12.45 -8.67 6.01
CA GLU A 41 -13.10 -9.80 5.33
C GLU A 41 -12.92 -9.78 3.80
N ARG A 42 -12.28 -8.76 3.24
CA ARG A 42 -12.05 -8.62 1.79
C ARG A 42 -11.20 -9.75 1.21
N THR A 43 -11.10 -9.92 -0.10
CA THR A 43 -10.13 -10.86 -0.70
C THR A 43 -8.68 -10.40 -0.45
N GLU A 44 -7.69 -11.30 -0.55
CA GLU A 44 -6.28 -10.92 -0.33
C GLU A 44 -5.81 -9.77 -1.25
N PRO A 45 -6.10 -9.77 -2.57
CA PRO A 45 -5.73 -8.64 -3.43
C PRO A 45 -6.36 -7.32 -3.01
N GLU A 46 -7.62 -7.33 -2.56
CA GLU A 46 -8.28 -6.13 -2.04
C GLU A 46 -7.63 -5.62 -0.74
N VAL A 47 -7.22 -6.53 0.15
CA VAL A 47 -6.47 -6.18 1.37
C VAL A 47 -5.11 -5.59 1.03
N VAL A 48 -4.36 -6.18 0.09
CA VAL A 48 -3.04 -5.65 -0.30
C VAL A 48 -3.18 -4.30 -1.01
N ALA A 49 -4.20 -4.09 -1.85
CA ALA A 49 -4.48 -2.79 -2.45
C ALA A 49 -4.81 -1.73 -1.39
N ALA A 50 -5.57 -2.10 -0.36
CA ALA A 50 -5.84 -1.25 0.79
C ALA A 50 -4.58 -0.92 1.60
N LEU A 51 -3.73 -1.91 1.89
CA LEU A 51 -2.45 -1.71 2.58
C LEU A 51 -1.51 -0.80 1.78
N MET A 52 -1.47 -0.97 0.45
CA MET A 52 -0.70 -0.13 -0.46
C MET A 52 -1.11 1.35 -0.37
N LEU A 53 -2.41 1.67 -0.30
CA LEU A 53 -2.89 3.04 -0.08
C LEU A 53 -2.46 3.61 1.29
N GLY A 54 -2.52 2.79 2.35
CA GLY A 54 -2.05 3.21 3.68
C GLY A 54 -0.55 3.47 3.72
N ALA A 55 0.23 2.61 3.06
CA ALA A 55 1.67 2.75 2.90
C ALA A 55 2.04 4.01 2.11
N ASP A 56 1.29 4.31 1.05
CA ASP A 56 1.43 5.55 0.26
C ASP A 56 1.20 6.80 1.12
N LEU A 57 0.12 6.82 1.90
CA LEU A 57 -0.15 7.93 2.83
C LEU A 57 0.93 8.08 3.90
N THR A 58 1.46 6.96 4.40
CA THR A 58 2.56 6.98 5.38
C THR A 58 3.83 7.57 4.76
N ALA A 59 4.18 7.14 3.55
CA ALA A 59 5.34 7.66 2.81
C ALA A 59 5.25 9.18 2.57
N ASP A 60 4.05 9.68 2.31
CA ASP A 60 3.80 11.08 1.95
C ASP A 60 3.63 12.01 3.17
N ARG A 61 2.96 11.53 4.23
CA ARG A 61 2.43 12.38 5.31
C ARG A 61 3.03 12.13 6.69
N HIS A 62 3.77 11.04 6.90
CA HIS A 62 4.31 10.74 8.22
C HIS A 62 5.38 11.77 8.63
N ARG A 63 5.49 12.12 9.91
CA ARG A 63 6.44 13.14 10.38
C ARG A 63 7.87 12.62 10.53
N ASP A 64 7.99 11.34 10.86
CA ASP A 64 9.26 10.62 10.99
C ASP A 64 9.77 10.14 9.62
N PRO A 65 10.96 10.56 9.16
CA PRO A 65 11.57 10.12 7.90
C PRO A 65 11.73 8.59 7.80
N ASP A 66 12.06 7.90 8.88
CA ASP A 66 12.24 6.45 8.84
C ASP A 66 10.93 5.73 8.53
N MET A 67 9.83 6.25 9.10
CA MET A 67 8.49 5.75 8.79
C MET A 67 8.05 6.11 7.37
N GLN A 68 8.49 7.26 6.82
CA GLN A 68 8.24 7.56 5.41
C GLN A 68 8.95 6.55 4.49
N VAL A 69 10.21 6.20 4.76
CA VAL A 69 10.96 5.18 4.02
C VAL A 69 10.30 3.81 4.14
N ARG A 70 9.89 3.40 5.34
CA ARG A 70 9.14 2.15 5.55
C ARG A 70 7.81 2.14 4.79
N GLY A 71 7.09 3.26 4.76
CA GLY A 71 5.88 3.43 3.96
C GLY A 71 6.15 3.29 2.46
N ALA A 72 7.24 3.86 1.97
CA ALA A 72 7.63 3.74 0.56
C ALA A 72 8.03 2.30 0.21
N ALA A 73 8.80 1.63 1.07
CA ALA A 73 9.18 0.23 0.91
C ALA A 73 7.94 -0.68 0.89
N ALA A 74 7.01 -0.48 1.83
CA ALA A 74 5.77 -1.25 1.91
C ALA A 74 4.88 -1.03 0.69
N PHE A 75 4.80 0.20 0.17
CA PHE A 75 4.07 0.49 -1.07
C PHE A 75 4.63 -0.29 -2.25
N GLU A 76 5.95 -0.27 -2.44
CA GLU A 76 6.59 -0.96 -3.56
C GLU A 76 6.50 -2.49 -3.43
N ALA A 77 6.64 -3.04 -2.22
CA ALA A 77 6.44 -4.47 -1.96
C ALA A 77 4.99 -4.89 -2.27
N CYS A 78 3.99 -4.14 -1.80
CA CYS A 78 2.58 -4.42 -2.09
C CYS A 78 2.27 -4.31 -3.59
N ARG A 79 2.86 -3.33 -4.27
CA ARG A 79 2.71 -3.16 -5.72
C ARG A 79 3.23 -4.39 -6.47
N ARG A 80 4.46 -4.83 -6.17
CA ARG A 80 5.07 -6.00 -6.81
C ARG A 80 4.22 -7.24 -6.59
N TRP A 81 3.76 -7.45 -5.36
CA TRP A 81 2.87 -8.56 -5.02
C TRP A 81 1.57 -8.52 -5.82
N LEU A 82 0.91 -7.35 -5.90
CA LEU A 82 -0.34 -7.21 -6.64
C LEU A 82 -0.16 -7.46 -8.13
N VAL A 83 0.84 -6.85 -8.74
CA VAL A 83 1.10 -7.00 -10.18
C VAL A 83 1.42 -8.46 -10.52
N ASP A 84 2.23 -9.14 -9.69
CA ASP A 84 2.54 -10.56 -9.87
C ASP A 84 1.28 -11.45 -9.76
N ARG A 85 0.37 -11.10 -8.83
CA ARG A 85 -0.81 -11.93 -8.55
C ARG A 85 -1.97 -11.73 -9.51
N VAL A 86 -2.25 -10.49 -9.92
CA VAL A 86 -3.47 -10.13 -10.68
C VAL A 86 -3.18 -9.34 -11.96
N GLY A 87 -1.94 -8.94 -12.22
CA GLY A 87 -1.57 -8.08 -13.35
C GLY A 87 -1.75 -6.58 -13.08
N GLU A 88 -1.16 -5.75 -13.94
CA GLU A 88 -1.16 -4.28 -13.74
C GLU A 88 -2.56 -3.65 -13.84
N ASP A 89 -3.38 -4.09 -14.78
CA ASP A 89 -4.70 -3.51 -15.05
C ASP A 89 -5.65 -3.75 -13.87
N GLU A 90 -5.69 -5.00 -13.38
CA GLU A 90 -6.53 -5.35 -12.23
C GLU A 90 -6.02 -4.72 -10.93
N ALA A 91 -4.69 -4.64 -10.74
CA ALA A 91 -4.12 -3.91 -9.61
C ALA A 91 -4.54 -2.42 -9.61
N ALA A 92 -4.56 -1.78 -10.78
CA ALA A 92 -5.02 -0.39 -10.92
C ALA A 92 -6.52 -0.25 -10.63
N ARG A 93 -7.35 -1.20 -11.07
CA ARG A 93 -8.79 -1.24 -10.76
C ARG A 93 -9.03 -1.35 -9.25
N LEU A 94 -8.39 -2.33 -8.59
CA LEU A 94 -8.49 -2.55 -7.15
C LEU A 94 -8.07 -1.32 -6.34
N LEU A 95 -7.00 -0.63 -6.76
CA LEU A 95 -6.55 0.60 -6.08
C LEU A 95 -7.56 1.75 -6.23
N THR A 96 -8.22 1.85 -7.38
CA THR A 96 -9.24 2.88 -7.62
C THR A 96 -10.49 2.65 -6.76
N GLU A 97 -10.85 1.39 -6.53
CA GLU A 97 -12.04 1.01 -5.74
C GLU A 97 -11.77 0.92 -4.23
N SER A 98 -10.50 0.85 -3.83
CA SER A 98 -10.11 0.59 -2.45
C SER A 98 -10.46 1.74 -1.50
N LYS A 99 -11.00 1.38 -0.33
CA LYS A 99 -11.34 2.31 0.76
C LYS A 99 -10.19 2.48 1.77
N GLY A 100 -8.99 1.99 1.47
CA GLY A 100 -7.85 2.00 2.39
C GLY A 100 -7.87 0.85 3.43
N PRO A 101 -6.83 0.78 4.28
CA PRO A 101 -6.61 -0.33 5.21
C PRO A 101 -7.55 -0.27 6.42
N VAL A 102 -7.80 -1.44 7.02
CA VAL A 102 -8.57 -1.54 8.28
C VAL A 102 -7.69 -1.15 9.48
N ASP A 103 -8.20 -0.23 10.30
CA ASP A 103 -7.57 0.23 11.53
C ASP A 103 -7.70 -0.79 12.69
N GLU A 104 -7.08 -0.51 13.83
CA GLU A 104 -7.13 -1.37 15.01
C GLU A 104 -8.53 -1.53 15.62
N ARG A 105 -9.50 -0.72 15.19
CA ARG A 105 -10.89 -0.76 15.63
C ARG A 105 -11.79 -1.45 14.60
N GLY A 106 -11.21 -2.10 13.59
CA GLY A 106 -11.96 -2.80 12.55
C GLY A 106 -12.61 -1.86 11.52
N ARG A 107 -12.19 -0.61 11.41
CA ARG A 107 -12.78 0.37 10.48
C ARG A 107 -11.86 0.65 9.30
N ALA A 108 -12.44 0.68 8.10
CA ALA A 108 -11.71 1.08 6.91
C ALA A 108 -11.32 2.56 6.99
N SER A 109 -10.02 2.84 6.86
CA SER A 109 -9.47 4.19 6.81
C SER A 109 -9.68 4.78 5.43
N ARG A 110 -10.78 5.53 5.23
CA ARG A 110 -10.98 6.25 3.96
C ARG A 110 -9.82 7.22 3.71
N PRO A 111 -9.06 7.09 2.62
CA PRO A 111 -8.21 8.18 2.16
C PRO A 111 -9.14 9.32 1.73
N ARG A 112 -9.11 10.43 2.46
CA ARG A 112 -9.59 11.74 1.98
C ARG A 112 -8.47 12.47 1.28
#